data_AF-A0A959RMR6-F1
#
_entry.id   AF-A0A959RMR6-F1
#
_cell.length_a   1.000
_cell.length_b   1.000
_cell.length_c   1.000
_cell.angle_alpha   90.00
_cell.angle_beta   90.00
_cell.angle_gamma   90.00
#
_symmetry.space_group_name_H-M   'P 1'
#
loop_
_entity.id
_entity.type
_entity.pdbx_description
1 polymer ?
#
loop_
_entity_poly.entity_id
_entity_poly.type
_entity_poly.pdbx_seq_one_letter_code
_entity_poly.pdbx_strand_id
1 'polypeptide(L)'
;HHYPRDKQRLFMPPVPSIILASAIFGLMYLAMRQYTFMFFPGFILGYLMYGTMHYAIHAWNPPYKWMKGLWRNHHLHHYKNEHNGYGVSSTLWDHVFGTMFNLKKEKEDKEKVKELMFEKKQK
;
A
#
# COMPACT_ATOMS: atom_id res chain seq x y z
N HIS A 1 -3.02 8.99 4.77
CA HIS A 1 -3.76 9.37 5.99
C HIS A 1 -4.58 10.64 5.84
N HIS A 2 -3.98 11.80 5.51
CA HIS A 2 -4.73 13.07 5.51
C HIS A 2 -5.74 13.21 4.34
N TYR A 3 -5.44 12.66 3.16
CA TYR A 3 -6.29 12.76 1.96
C TYR A 3 -6.43 11.41 1.26
N PRO A 4 -7.13 10.43 1.85
CA PRO A 4 -7.22 9.07 1.30
C PRO A 4 -7.92 9.01 -0.05
N ARG A 5 -8.78 10.00 -0.36
CA ARG A 5 -9.54 10.10 -1.61
C ARG A 5 -8.82 10.81 -2.76
N ASP A 6 -7.69 11.46 -2.50
CA ASP A 6 -6.98 12.20 -3.54
C ASP A 6 -6.14 11.25 -4.40
N LYS A 7 -6.66 10.95 -5.60
CA LYS A 7 -5.98 10.08 -6.58
C LYS A 7 -4.65 10.64 -7.05
N GLN A 8 -4.47 11.97 -7.04
CA GLN A 8 -3.24 12.62 -7.51
C GLN A 8 -2.09 12.49 -6.50
N ARG A 9 -2.42 12.25 -5.22
CA ARG A 9 -1.45 12.07 -4.13
C ARG A 9 -1.25 10.61 -3.74
N LEU A 10 -1.78 9.69 -4.54
CA LEU A 10 -1.67 8.27 -4.28
C LEU A 10 -0.24 7.77 -4.50
N PHE A 11 0.36 8.18 -5.61
CA PHE A 11 1.75 7.88 -5.94
C PHE A 11 2.62 9.05 -5.50
N MET A 12 3.89 8.78 -5.21
CA MET A 12 4.84 9.86 -5.00
C MET A 12 4.93 10.74 -6.25
N PRO A 13 5.05 12.08 -6.10
CA PRO A 13 5.28 12.95 -7.24
C PRO A 13 6.54 12.57 -8.04
N PRO A 14 6.61 12.88 -9.35
CA PRO A 14 7.69 12.40 -10.22
C PRO A 14 9.09 12.76 -9.73
N VAL A 15 9.30 14.01 -9.29
CA VAL A 15 10.62 14.51 -8.86
C VAL A 15 11.18 13.74 -7.65
N PRO A 16 10.48 13.68 -6.49
CA PRO A 16 10.96 12.89 -5.36
C PRO A 16 11.06 11.39 -5.68
N SER A 17 10.19 10.87 -6.56
CA SER A 17 10.28 9.47 -7.01
C SER A 17 11.59 9.18 -7.75
N ILE A 18 12.01 10.07 -8.67
CA ILE A 18 13.27 9.90 -9.43
C ILE A 18 14.48 9.98 -8.51
N ILE A 19 14.49 10.93 -7.56
CA ILE A 19 15.57 11.07 -6.58
C ILE A 19 15.71 9.78 -5.77
N LEU A 20 14.60 9.28 -5.20
CA LEU A 20 14.62 8.07 -4.39
C LEU A 20 14.98 6.82 -5.21
N ALA A 21 14.42 6.69 -6.41
CA ALA A 21 14.73 5.60 -7.33
C ALA A 21 16.23 5.59 -7.70
N SER A 22 16.82 6.75 -7.95
CA SER A 22 18.24 6.88 -8.27
C SER A 22 19.14 6.51 -7.09
N ALA A 23 18.77 6.93 -5.87
CA ALA A 23 19.48 6.56 -4.65
C ALA A 23 19.44 5.05 -4.40
N ILE A 24 18.25 4.43 -4.52
CA ILE A 24 18.07 2.99 -4.36
C ILE A 24 18.84 2.22 -5.44
N PHE A 25 18.76 2.67 -6.70
CA PHE A 25 19.56 2.09 -7.79
C PHE A 25 21.05 2.14 -7.47
N GLY A 26 21.56 3.29 -7.03
CA GLY A 26 22.96 3.45 -6.65
C GLY A 26 23.38 2.50 -5.53
N LEU A 27 22.57 2.37 -4.48
CA LEU A 27 22.83 1.44 -3.37
C LEU A 27 22.83 -0.02 -3.83
N MET A 28 21.86 -0.42 -4.67
CA MET A 28 21.83 -1.75 -5.27
C MET A 28 23.06 -1.97 -6.14
N TYR A 29 23.44 -1.00 -6.98
CA TYR A 29 24.61 -1.07 -7.84
C TYR A 29 25.90 -1.22 -7.04
N LEU A 30 26.05 -0.53 -5.91
CA LEU A 30 27.20 -0.72 -5.03
C LEU A 30 27.25 -2.14 -4.44
N ALA A 31 26.10 -2.71 -4.07
CA ALA A 31 26.02 -4.03 -3.43
C ALA A 31 26.18 -5.20 -4.42
N MET A 32 25.56 -5.13 -5.60
CA MET A 32 25.46 -6.26 -6.54
C MET A 32 25.96 -5.97 -7.96
N ARG A 33 26.49 -4.76 -8.21
CA ARG A 33 27.09 -4.36 -9.50
C ARG A 33 26.14 -4.60 -10.67
N GLN A 34 26.59 -5.30 -11.71
CA GLN A 34 25.84 -5.59 -12.93
C GLN A 34 24.51 -6.35 -12.71
N TYR A 35 24.37 -7.11 -11.63
CA TYR A 35 23.09 -7.78 -11.33
C TYR A 35 21.96 -6.78 -11.04
N THR A 36 22.29 -5.55 -10.65
CA THR A 36 21.30 -4.49 -10.40
C THR A 36 20.38 -4.25 -11.59
N PHE A 37 20.90 -4.35 -12.81
CA PHE A 37 20.10 -4.15 -14.01
C PHE A 37 19.02 -5.24 -14.20
N MET A 38 19.19 -6.41 -13.58
CA MET A 38 18.18 -7.48 -13.57
C MET A 38 17.20 -7.33 -12.39
N PHE A 39 17.69 -6.92 -11.21
CA PHE A 39 16.87 -6.83 -10.00
C PHE A 39 16.06 -5.52 -9.88
N PHE A 40 16.63 -4.40 -10.32
CA PHE A 40 15.99 -3.09 -10.18
C PHE A 40 14.66 -2.97 -10.93
N PRO A 41 14.49 -3.50 -12.16
CA PRO A 41 13.17 -3.55 -12.80
C PRO A 41 12.14 -4.31 -11.96
N GLY A 42 12.54 -5.40 -11.28
CA GLY A 42 11.69 -6.12 -10.35
C GLY A 42 11.30 -5.29 -9.12
N PHE A 43 12.24 -4.50 -8.59
CA PHE A 43 11.97 -3.54 -7.52
C PHE A 43 10.93 -2.49 -7.94
N ILE A 44 11.10 -1.88 -9.13
CA ILE A 44 10.15 -0.91 -9.67
C ILE A 44 8.77 -1.54 -9.90
N LEU A 45 8.73 -2.76 -10.46
CA LEU A 45 7.48 -3.50 -10.61
C LEU A 45 6.78 -3.71 -9.25
N GLY A 46 7.53 -4.07 -8.20
CA GLY A 46 7.01 -4.19 -6.85
C GLY A 46 6.42 -2.88 -6.32
N TYR A 47 7.07 -1.75 -6.55
CA TYR A 47 6.54 -0.43 -6.20
C TYR A 47 5.23 -0.10 -6.94
N LEU A 48 5.16 -0.39 -8.25
CA LEU A 48 3.94 -0.18 -9.03
C LEU A 48 2.81 -1.08 -8.56
N MET A 49 3.10 -2.35 -8.24
CA MET A 49 2.14 -3.28 -7.65
C MET A 49 1.64 -2.79 -6.29
N TYR A 50 2.53 -2.27 -5.44
CA TYR A 50 2.16 -1.67 -4.16
C TYR A 50 1.18 -0.52 -4.34
N GLY A 51 1.50 0.46 -5.20
CA GLY A 51 0.62 1.60 -5.45
C GLY A 51 -0.70 1.21 -6.11
N THR A 52 -0.68 0.21 -7.01
CA THR A 52 -1.89 -0.34 -7.63
C THR A 52 -2.78 -1.05 -6.61
N MET A 53 -2.21 -1.83 -5.69
CA MET A 53 -2.97 -2.45 -4.61
C MET A 53 -3.54 -1.39 -3.67
N HIS A 54 -2.76 -0.35 -3.35
CA HIS A 54 -3.24 0.77 -2.54
C HIS A 54 -4.46 1.46 -3.19
N TYR A 55 -4.37 1.72 -4.50
CA TYR A 55 -5.51 2.22 -5.28
C TYR A 55 -6.71 1.27 -5.19
N ALA A 56 -6.48 -0.02 -5.44
CA ALA A 56 -7.52 -1.04 -5.46
C ALA A 56 -8.29 -1.12 -4.14
N ILE A 57 -7.57 -1.05 -3.02
CA ILE A 57 -8.17 -1.10 -1.67
C ILE A 57 -9.17 0.03 -1.47
N HIS A 58 -8.81 1.25 -1.90
CA HIS A 58 -9.66 2.43 -1.78
C HIS A 58 -10.64 2.61 -2.95
N ALA A 59 -10.55 1.81 -4.01
CA ALA A 59 -11.40 1.94 -5.19
C ALA A 59 -12.58 0.96 -5.20
N TRP A 60 -12.40 -0.26 -4.68
CA TRP A 60 -13.42 -1.30 -4.74
C TRP A 60 -13.34 -2.30 -3.57
N ASN A 61 -14.42 -3.05 -3.41
CA ASN A 61 -14.47 -4.18 -2.47
C ASN A 61 -13.47 -5.27 -2.86
N PRO A 62 -12.92 -6.03 -1.90
CA PRO A 62 -11.95 -7.08 -2.19
C PRO A 62 -12.54 -8.08 -3.20
N PRO A 63 -11.86 -8.32 -4.34
CA PRO A 63 -12.40 -9.16 -5.41
C PRO A 63 -12.46 -10.65 -5.01
N TYR A 64 -11.64 -11.07 -4.04
CA TYR A 64 -11.60 -12.43 -3.53
C TYR A 64 -11.68 -12.49 -2.00
N LYS A 65 -12.27 -13.57 -1.47
CA LYS A 65 -12.46 -13.76 -0.02
C LYS A 65 -11.15 -13.72 0.77
N TRP A 66 -10.06 -14.26 0.23
CA TRP A 66 -8.76 -14.29 0.90
C TRP A 66 -8.11 -12.90 1.02
N MET A 67 -8.43 -11.98 0.11
CA MET A 67 -7.95 -10.59 0.16
C MET A 67 -8.68 -9.74 1.21
N LYS A 68 -9.82 -10.20 1.72
CA LYS A 68 -10.60 -9.46 2.70
C LYS A 68 -9.76 -9.08 3.92
N GLY A 69 -8.87 -9.97 4.38
CA GLY A 69 -7.98 -9.67 5.51
C GLY A 69 -7.10 -8.43 5.26
N LEU A 70 -6.51 -8.34 4.08
CA LEU A 70 -5.64 -7.22 3.67
C LEU A 70 -6.41 -5.89 3.59
N TRP A 71 -7.58 -5.88 2.94
CA TRP A 71 -8.45 -4.69 2.88
C TRP A 71 -8.79 -4.19 4.28
N ARG A 72 -9.24 -5.11 5.14
CA ARG A 72 -9.64 -4.79 6.52
C ARG A 72 -8.48 -4.23 7.32
N ASN A 73 -7.32 -4.87 7.23
CA ASN A 73 -6.11 -4.45 7.94
C ASN A 73 -5.71 -3.02 7.53
N HIS A 74 -5.72 -2.73 6.23
CA HIS A 74 -5.39 -1.41 5.69
C HIS A 74 -6.44 -0.35 6.02
N HIS A 75 -7.74 -0.68 6.00
CA HIS A 75 -8.78 0.27 6.41
C HIS A 75 -8.63 0.67 7.89
N LEU A 76 -8.39 -0.31 8.78
CA LEU A 76 -8.15 -0.05 10.20
C LEU A 76 -6.91 0.82 10.42
N HIS A 77 -5.86 0.65 9.60
CA HIS A 77 -4.69 1.52 9.62
C HIS A 77 -5.04 3.01 9.38
N HIS A 78 -5.98 3.30 8.46
CA HIS A 78 -6.35 4.70 8.17
C HIS A 78 -7.20 5.38 9.24
N TYR A 79 -8.10 4.66 9.93
CA TYR A 79 -9.06 5.31 10.84
C TYR A 79 -9.03 4.84 12.29
N LYS A 80 -8.31 3.76 12.61
CA LYS A 80 -8.27 3.20 13.96
C LYS A 80 -6.92 3.41 14.64
N ASN A 81 -5.84 2.98 14.01
CA ASN A 81 -4.49 3.18 14.54
C ASN A 81 -3.47 3.15 13.40
N GLU A 82 -2.84 4.29 13.13
CA GLU A 82 -1.82 4.42 12.08
C GLU A 82 -0.49 3.70 12.41
N HIS A 83 -0.31 3.25 13.65
CA HIS A 83 0.86 2.48 14.09
C HIS A 83 0.72 0.96 13.90
N ASN A 84 -0.40 0.49 13.34
CA ASN A 84 -0.64 -0.91 12.99
C ASN A 84 -1.08 -1.01 11.52
N GLY A 85 -0.97 -2.21 10.93
CA GLY A 85 -1.50 -2.50 9.60
C GLY A 85 -0.76 -1.80 8.46
N TYR A 86 0.58 -1.79 8.51
CA TYR A 86 1.42 -1.15 7.50
C TYR A 86 1.40 -1.87 6.15
N GLY A 87 1.04 -3.16 6.14
CA GLY A 87 1.00 -3.99 4.96
C GLY A 87 -0.12 -3.61 3.99
N VAL A 88 0.27 -3.16 2.80
CA VAL A 88 -0.67 -2.77 1.72
C VAL A 88 -0.75 -3.84 0.62
N SER A 89 0.38 -4.40 0.19
CA SER A 89 0.44 -5.46 -0.82
C SER A 89 0.28 -6.86 -0.21
N SER A 90 0.69 -7.03 1.05
CA SER A 90 0.52 -8.24 1.86
C SER A 90 0.61 -7.88 3.34
N THR A 91 0.07 -8.74 4.21
CA THR A 91 0.19 -8.61 5.67
C THR A 91 1.40 -9.35 6.24
N LEU A 92 2.29 -9.89 5.39
CA LEU A 92 3.41 -10.73 5.82
C LEU A 92 4.28 -10.01 6.85
N TRP A 93 4.71 -8.79 6.53
CA TRP A 93 5.56 -8.01 7.43
C TRP A 93 4.82 -7.53 8.68
N ASP A 94 3.50 -7.35 8.62
CA ASP A 94 2.72 -7.05 9.84
C ASP A 94 2.73 -8.22 10.83
N HIS A 95 2.77 -9.46 10.33
CA HIS A 95 2.95 -10.64 11.19
C HIS A 95 4.37 -10.74 11.73
N VAL A 96 5.38 -10.49 10.89
CA VAL A 96 6.80 -10.56 11.29
C VAL A 96 7.13 -9.54 12.38
N PHE A 97 6.64 -8.31 12.24
CA PHE A 97 6.92 -7.21 13.17
C PHE A 97 5.85 -6.99 14.24
N GLY A 98 4.79 -7.81 14.25
CA GLY A 98 3.76 -7.75 15.29
C GLY A 98 2.83 -6.53 15.21
N THR A 99 2.66 -5.95 14.01
CA THR A 99 1.82 -4.76 13.76
C THR A 99 0.46 -5.11 13.17
N MET A 100 0.10 -6.40 13.10
CA MET A 100 -1.17 -6.88 12.57
C MET A 100 -2.35 -6.59 13.52
N PHE A 101 -3.46 -6.07 12.98
CA PHE A 101 -4.69 -5.94 13.76
C PHE A 101 -5.34 -7.30 14.08
N ASN A 102 -6.02 -7.41 15.22
CA ASN A 102 -6.79 -8.60 15.55
C ASN A 102 -8.15 -8.53 14.87
N LEU A 103 -8.20 -8.96 13.61
CA LEU A 103 -9.39 -8.87 12.75
C LEU A 103 -10.63 -9.64 13.27
N LYS A 104 -10.49 -10.51 14.27
CA LYS A 104 -11.63 -11.17 14.95
C LYS A 104 -12.25 -10.27 16.01
N LYS A 105 -11.42 -9.56 16.77
CA LYS A 105 -11.86 -8.62 17.83
C LYS A 105 -12.25 -7.27 17.24
N GLU A 106 -11.53 -6.82 16.22
CA GLU A 106 -11.66 -5.49 15.66
C GLU A 106 -12.52 -5.52 14.40
N LYS A 107 -13.77 -5.09 14.56
CA LYS A 107 -14.72 -4.98 13.46
C LYS A 107 -14.49 -3.70 12.68
N GLU A 108 -14.77 -3.75 11.38
CA GLU A 108 -14.76 -2.56 10.56
C GLU A 108 -15.98 -1.69 10.85
N ASP A 109 -15.76 -0.38 10.86
CA ASP A 109 -16.83 0.60 10.80
C ASP A 109 -17.17 0.87 9.33
N LYS A 110 -18.41 0.53 8.93
CA LYS A 110 -18.84 0.62 7.54
C LYS A 110 -18.90 2.06 7.03
N GLU A 111 -19.26 3.01 7.89
CA GLU A 111 -19.31 4.42 7.50
C GLU A 111 -17.90 4.97 7.29
N LYS A 112 -16.97 4.66 8.20
CA LYS A 112 -15.56 5.04 8.03
C LYS A 112 -14.92 4.40 6.80
N VAL A 113 -15.22 3.14 6.50
CA VAL A 113 -14.74 2.50 5.26
C VAL A 113 -15.27 3.25 4.04
N LYS A 114 -16.55 3.60 4.01
CA LYS A 114 -17.16 4.39 2.92
C LYS A 114 -16.53 5.79 2.82
N GLU A 115 -16.10 6.38 3.93
CA GLU A 115 -15.35 7.63 3.97
C GLU A 115 -13.96 7.53 3.31
N LEU A 116 -13.32 6.36 3.35
CA LEU A 116 -12.02 6.14 2.72
C LEU A 116 -12.11 5.89 1.21
N MET A 117 -13.21 5.30 0.74
CA MET A 117 -13.35 4.94 -0.67
C MET A 117 -13.31 6.17 -1.58
N PHE A 118 -12.67 6.03 -2.75
CA PHE A 118 -12.75 7.01 -3.82
C PHE A 118 -14.21 7.22 -4.24
N GLU A 119 -14.56 8.46 -4.53
CA GLU A 119 -15.87 8.78 -5.09
C GLU A 119 -16.05 8.07 -6.43
N LYS A 120 -17.16 7.33 -6.57
CA LYS A 120 -17.60 6.86 -7.88
C LYS A 120 -17.99 8.10 -8.67
N LYS A 121 -17.28 8.39 -9.77
CA LYS A 121 -17.81 9.34 -10.77
C LYS A 121 -19.22 8.84 -11.14
N GLN A 122 -20.24 9.63 -10.82
CA GLN A 122 -21.55 9.44 -11.44
C GLN A 122 -21.33 9.56 -12.95
N LYS A 123 -21.61 8.47 -13.67
CA LYS A 123 -21.67 8.49 -15.14
C LYS A 123 -22.99 9.10 -15.56
#